data_AF-A0A7S2DFJ1-F1
#
_entry.id   AF-A0A7S2DFJ1-F1
#
_cell.length_a   1.000
_cell.length_b   1.000
_cell.length_c   1.000
_cell.angle_alpha   90.00
_cell.angle_beta   90.00
_cell.angle_gamma   90.00
#
_symmetry.space_group_name_H-M   'P 1'
#
loop_
_entity.id
_entity.type
_entity.pdbx_description
1 polymer ?
#
loop_
_entity_poly.entity_id
_entity_poly.type
_entity_poly.pdbx_seq_one_letter_code
_entity_poly.pdbx_strand_id
1 'polypeptide(L)'
;VIALDPSTGETLWLWEEAPWEYYAAAGDEETFHARVERMQQDPRMEPICGPDNWGIPAVTADGTVIIGSGSTGNLYAIRDSNKDGVIQDSEVSTFMTGIGFLNGPALAPGLMAVAPCRGKMY
;
A
#
# COMPACT_ATOMS: atom_id res chain seq x y z
N VAL A 1 -6.86 -6.73 3.33
CA VAL A 1 -7.17 -6.88 1.89
C VAL A 1 -8.01 -8.13 1.70
N ILE A 2 -9.17 -8.02 1.05
CA ILE A 2 -10.08 -9.15 0.82
C ILE A 2 -10.31 -9.33 -0.69
N ALA A 3 -10.31 -10.57 -1.15
CA ALA A 3 -10.75 -10.93 -2.50
C ALA A 3 -12.08 -11.68 -2.42
N LEU A 4 -13.02 -11.32 -3.29
CA LEU A 4 -14.37 -11.88 -3.35
C LEU A 4 -14.63 -12.46 -4.74
N ASP A 5 -15.42 -13.52 -4.80
CA ASP A 5 -16.04 -13.96 -6.05
C ASP A 5 -17.04 -12.88 -6.51
N PRO A 6 -16.90 -12.33 -7.72
CA PRO A 6 -17.74 -11.23 -8.17
C PRO A 6 -19.20 -11.63 -8.45
N SER A 7 -19.48 -12.92 -8.61
CA SER A 7 -20.81 -13.45 -8.92
C SER A 7 -21.58 -13.84 -7.65
N THR A 8 -20.89 -14.39 -6.65
CA THR A 8 -21.51 -14.88 -5.41
C THR A 8 -21.29 -13.96 -4.21
N GLY A 9 -20.24 -13.14 -4.23
CA GLY A 9 -19.80 -12.35 -3.09
C GLY A 9 -19.08 -13.15 -2.00
N GLU A 10 -18.81 -14.43 -2.24
CA GLU A 10 -18.07 -15.27 -1.29
C GLU A 10 -16.60 -14.85 -1.19
N THR A 11 -16.03 -14.92 0.01
CA THR A 11 -14.61 -14.64 0.23
C THR A 11 -13.75 -15.73 -0.40
N LEU A 12 -12.87 -15.33 -1.32
CA LEU A 12 -11.84 -16.20 -1.88
C LEU A 12 -10.69 -16.33 -0.89
N TRP A 13 -10.20 -15.19 -0.39
CA TRP A 13 -9.17 -15.13 0.64
C TRP A 13 -9.17 -13.76 1.34
N LEU A 14 -8.57 -13.72 2.52
CA LEU A 14 -8.32 -12.53 3.32
C LEU A 14 -6.85 -12.50 3.69
N TRP A 15 -6.24 -11.33 3.59
CA TRP A 15 -4.90 -11.07 4.11
C TRP A 15 -4.86 -9.75 4.87
N GLU A 16 -4.21 -9.75 6.02
CA GLU A 16 -4.11 -8.59 6.90
C GLU A 16 -2.63 -8.24 7.13
N GLU A 17 -2.31 -6.95 7.02
CA GLU A 17 -1.03 -6.42 7.43
C GLU A 17 -1.01 -6.27 8.96
N ALA A 18 0.18 -6.34 9.55
CA ALA A 18 0.35 -6.04 10.97
C ALA A 18 -0.14 -4.61 11.29
N PRO A 19 -0.73 -4.38 12.48
CA PRO A 19 -1.18 -3.04 12.87
C PRO A 19 -0.05 -2.01 12.81
N TRP A 20 -0.40 -0.79 12.41
CA TRP A 20 0.49 0.36 12.39
C TRP A 20 0.24 1.25 13.62
N GLU A 21 1.23 1.38 14.49
CA GLU A 21 1.08 2.02 15.82
C GLU A 21 1.56 3.49 15.86
N TYR A 22 1.79 4.10 14.70
CA TYR A 22 2.39 5.43 14.58
C TYR A 22 1.39 6.49 14.10
N TYR A 23 1.72 7.78 14.30
CA TYR A 23 0.79 8.89 14.02
C TYR A 23 0.73 9.29 12.55
N ALA A 24 1.83 9.13 11.82
CA ALA A 24 1.95 9.36 10.40
C ALA A 24 2.28 8.06 9.67
N ALA A 25 2.11 8.05 8.35
CA ALA A 25 2.58 6.95 7.52
C ALA A 25 4.12 6.89 7.55
N ALA A 26 4.67 5.73 7.20
CA ALA A 26 6.09 5.54 6.98
C ALA A 26 6.64 6.61 6.02
N GLY A 27 7.85 7.08 6.31
CA GLY A 27 8.50 8.18 5.61
C GLY A 27 8.15 9.56 6.17
N ASP A 28 6.98 9.74 6.76
CA ASP A 28 6.59 10.96 7.47
C ASP A 28 6.73 10.86 8.98
N GLU A 29 6.49 9.68 9.56
CA GLU A 29 6.63 9.44 11.00
C GLU A 29 8.01 9.82 11.52
N GLU A 30 9.08 9.43 10.82
CA GLU A 30 10.46 9.68 11.22
C GLU A 30 10.80 11.18 11.24
N THR A 31 10.02 11.99 10.53
CA THR A 31 10.21 13.44 10.43
C THR A 31 9.00 14.25 10.91
N PHE A 32 8.11 13.62 11.69
CA PHE A 32 6.80 14.14 12.05
C PHE A 32 6.89 15.55 12.67
N HIS A 33 7.69 15.74 13.71
CA HIS A 33 7.83 17.03 14.39
C HIS A 33 8.35 18.14 13.46
N ALA A 34 9.41 17.86 12.69
CA ALA A 34 9.96 18.81 11.74
C ALA A 34 8.97 19.16 10.61
N ARG A 35 8.04 18.27 10.27
CA ARG A 35 6.96 18.54 9.31
C ARG A 35 5.88 19.42 9.91
N VAL A 36 5.42 19.11 11.12
CA VAL A 36 4.43 19.93 11.83
C VAL A 36 4.94 21.37 11.99
N GLU A 37 6.20 21.55 12.40
CA GLU A 37 6.82 22.88 12.52
C GLU A 37 6.84 23.64 11.18
N ARG A 38 7.20 22.97 10.08
CA ARG A 38 7.20 23.61 8.74
C ARG A 38 5.80 24.00 8.27
N MET A 39 4.78 23.17 8.56
CA MET A 39 3.38 23.48 8.23
C MET A 39 2.87 24.72 8.98
N GLN A 40 3.34 24.96 10.21
CA GLN A 40 2.99 26.16 10.97
C GLN A 40 3.64 27.43 10.41
N GLN A 41 4.79 27.30 9.75
CA GLN A 41 5.55 28.42 9.20
C GLN A 41 5.10 28.83 7.79
N ASP A 42 4.73 27.86 6.95
CA ASP A 42 4.24 28.11 5.60
C ASP A 42 3.03 27.21 5.29
N PRO A 43 1.82 27.78 5.14
CA PRO A 43 0.61 27.02 4.89
C PRO A 43 0.58 26.34 3.51
N ARG A 44 1.56 26.59 2.64
CA ARG A 44 1.70 25.94 1.34
C ARG A 44 2.55 24.67 1.39
N MET A 45 3.18 24.38 2.53
CA MET A 45 3.98 23.17 2.69
C MET A 45 3.12 21.93 2.59
N GLU A 46 3.66 20.89 1.96
CA GLU A 46 2.91 19.65 1.79
C GLU A 46 2.50 19.06 3.15
N PRO A 47 1.24 18.60 3.25
CA PRO A 47 0.76 17.97 4.46
C PRO A 47 1.52 16.66 4.72
N ILE A 48 1.49 16.24 5.98
CA ILE A 48 1.88 14.91 6.41
C ILE A 48 0.92 13.89 5.77
N CYS A 49 1.44 12.82 5.18
CA CYS A 49 0.64 11.64 4.87
C CYS A 49 0.36 10.92 6.20
N GLY A 50 -0.90 10.95 6.63
CA GLY A 50 -1.36 10.17 7.77
C GLY A 50 -1.39 8.68 7.45
N PRO A 51 -1.49 7.80 8.46
CA PRO A 51 -1.80 6.40 8.25
C PRO A 51 -3.21 6.30 7.67
N ASP A 52 -3.29 5.97 6.39
CA ASP A 52 -4.56 5.88 5.67
C ASP A 52 -4.89 4.43 5.32
N ASN A 53 -6.07 4.23 4.73
CA ASN A 53 -6.45 2.96 4.14
C ASN A 53 -5.50 2.54 3.01
N TRP A 54 -5.65 1.28 2.59
CA TRP A 54 -4.96 0.71 1.45
C TRP A 54 -5.13 1.53 0.17
N GLY A 55 -4.08 1.59 -0.65
CA GLY A 55 -4.16 2.14 -2.00
C GLY A 55 -5.07 1.31 -2.91
N ILE A 56 -5.39 1.84 -4.09
CA ILE A 56 -6.23 1.15 -5.08
C ILE A 56 -5.47 -0.07 -5.63
N PRO A 57 -5.99 -1.30 -5.51
CA PRO A 57 -5.27 -2.47 -6.02
C PRO A 57 -5.26 -2.54 -7.55
N ALA A 58 -4.20 -3.09 -8.11
CA ALA A 58 -4.16 -3.55 -9.51
C ALA A 58 -4.06 -5.08 -9.54
N VAL A 59 -4.82 -5.72 -10.42
CA VAL A 59 -4.79 -7.18 -10.57
C VAL A 59 -4.10 -7.53 -11.89
N THR A 60 -3.04 -8.32 -11.80
CA THR A 60 -2.29 -8.80 -12.97
C THR A 60 -3.01 -9.96 -13.66
N ALA A 61 -2.59 -10.30 -14.88
CA ALA A 61 -3.23 -11.35 -15.68
C ALA A 61 -3.17 -12.76 -15.04
N ASP A 62 -2.22 -13.00 -14.15
CA ASP A 62 -2.10 -14.27 -13.44
C ASP A 62 -2.87 -14.30 -12.11
N GLY A 63 -3.56 -13.21 -11.77
CA GLY A 63 -4.35 -13.07 -10.55
C GLY A 63 -3.58 -12.50 -9.36
N THR A 64 -2.31 -12.11 -9.53
CA THR A 64 -1.57 -11.41 -8.46
C THR A 64 -2.16 -10.02 -8.23
N VAL A 65 -2.51 -9.72 -6.97
CA VAL A 65 -2.97 -8.40 -6.53
C VAL A 65 -1.77 -7.58 -6.10
N ILE A 66 -1.56 -6.44 -6.76
CA ILE A 66 -0.56 -5.44 -6.41
C ILE A 66 -1.25 -4.30 -5.65
N ILE A 67 -0.80 -4.00 -4.44
CA ILE A 67 -1.42 -2.98 -3.60
C ILE A 67 -0.42 -2.31 -2.68
N GLY A 68 -0.51 -0.98 -2.55
CA GLY A 68 0.32 -0.21 -1.62
C GLY A 68 -0.37 -0.03 -0.27
N SER A 69 0.39 -0.08 0.82
CA SER A 69 -0.09 0.28 2.16
C SER A 69 -0.02 1.79 2.36
N GLY A 70 -1.14 2.37 2.78
CA GLY A 70 -1.25 3.78 3.17
C GLY A 70 -0.56 4.09 4.50
N SER A 71 -0.11 3.07 5.24
CA SER A 71 0.50 3.23 6.57
C SER A 71 1.97 2.83 6.60
N THR A 72 2.34 1.64 6.13
CA THR A 72 3.72 1.12 6.25
C THR A 72 4.65 1.54 5.11
N GLY A 73 4.10 2.07 4.02
CA GLY A 73 4.87 2.40 2.82
C GLY A 73 5.43 1.20 2.06
N ASN A 74 4.89 0.01 2.35
CA ASN A 74 5.16 -1.20 1.62
C ASN A 74 4.25 -1.32 0.39
N LEU A 75 4.81 -1.87 -0.68
CA LEU A 75 4.07 -2.36 -1.83
C LEU A 75 4.02 -3.89 -1.76
N TYR A 76 2.82 -4.45 -1.86
CA TYR A 76 2.58 -5.87 -1.74
C TYR A 76 2.15 -6.45 -3.08
N ALA A 77 2.66 -7.65 -3.38
CA ALA A 77 2.13 -8.54 -4.39
C ALA A 77 1.60 -9.80 -3.68
N ILE A 78 0.28 -10.02 -3.77
CA ILE A 78 -0.44 -11.06 -3.02
C ILE A 78 -1.12 -11.99 -4.00
N ARG A 79 -0.94 -13.31 -3.82
CA ARG A 79 -1.61 -14.31 -4.65
C ARG A 79 -1.78 -15.62 -3.91
N ASP A 80 -3.02 -16.07 -3.77
CA ASP A 80 -3.36 -17.45 -3.42
C ASP A 80 -2.94 -18.39 -4.57
N SER A 81 -1.69 -18.79 -4.53
CA SER A 81 -0.99 -19.52 -5.59
C SER A 81 -1.34 -21.00 -5.56
N ASN A 82 -1.64 -21.54 -4.37
CA ASN A 82 -2.01 -22.92 -4.16
C ASN A 82 -3.55 -23.13 -4.22
N LYS A 83 -4.35 -22.06 -4.21
CA LYS A 83 -5.81 -22.03 -4.29
C LYS A 83 -6.50 -22.65 -3.08
N ASP A 84 -5.92 -22.52 -1.90
CA ASP A 84 -6.49 -23.03 -0.65
C ASP A 84 -7.34 -21.99 0.10
N GLY A 85 -7.38 -20.75 -0.40
CA GLY A 85 -8.12 -19.63 0.20
C GLY A 85 -7.45 -18.98 1.41
N VAL A 86 -6.21 -19.38 1.73
CA VAL A 86 -5.45 -18.89 2.89
C VAL A 86 -4.12 -18.32 2.43
N ILE A 87 -4.00 -16.98 2.47
CA ILE A 87 -2.74 -16.32 2.11
C ILE A 87 -1.68 -16.58 3.17
N GLN A 88 -0.61 -17.26 2.76
CA GLN A 88 0.58 -17.50 3.59
C GLN A 88 1.68 -16.45 3.32
N ASP A 89 2.65 -16.32 4.22
CA ASP A 89 3.78 -15.39 4.01
C ASP A 89 4.56 -15.70 2.72
N SER A 90 4.63 -16.96 2.30
CA SER A 90 5.26 -17.35 1.02
C SER A 90 4.49 -16.90 -0.22
N GLU A 91 3.25 -16.44 -0.05
CA GLU A 91 2.34 -15.98 -1.10
C GLU A 91 2.23 -14.45 -1.17
N VAL A 92 3.04 -13.77 -0.35
CA VAL A 92 3.15 -12.33 -0.29
C VAL A 92 4.59 -11.93 -0.58
N SER A 93 4.78 -11.11 -1.61
CA SER A 93 6.05 -10.44 -1.87
C SER A 93 5.94 -8.97 -1.49
N THR A 94 6.95 -8.47 -0.78
CA THR A 94 6.97 -7.09 -0.27
C THR A 94 8.10 -6.32 -0.90
N PHE A 95 7.80 -5.13 -1.41
CA PHE A 95 8.78 -4.13 -1.84
C PHE A 95 8.66 -2.90 -0.94
N MET A 96 9.69 -2.68 -0.12
CA MET A 96 9.69 -1.60 0.87
C MET A 96 10.19 -0.30 0.23
N THR A 97 9.30 0.67 0.13
CA THR A 97 9.65 2.00 -0.41
C THR A 97 9.89 3.04 0.67
N GLY A 98 9.43 2.75 1.89
CA GLY A 98 9.55 3.62 3.05
C GLY A 98 8.69 4.89 2.97
N ILE A 99 7.71 4.94 2.06
CA ILE A 99 6.74 6.05 1.97
C ILE A 99 5.34 5.48 1.70
N GLY A 100 4.33 5.92 2.47
CA GLY A 100 2.93 5.51 2.32
C GLY A 100 2.37 5.64 0.89
N PHE A 101 1.44 4.76 0.52
CA PHE A 101 0.75 4.74 -0.78
C PHE A 101 -0.76 4.88 -0.65
N LEU A 102 -1.31 5.89 -1.32
CA LEU A 102 -2.77 6.07 -1.47
C LEU A 102 -3.24 5.81 -2.91
N ASN A 103 -2.31 5.87 -3.86
CA ASN A 103 -2.60 5.72 -5.27
C ASN A 103 -2.50 4.25 -5.71
N GLY A 104 -3.15 3.94 -6.83
CA GLY A 104 -3.04 2.62 -7.44
C GLY A 104 -1.78 2.44 -8.29
N PRO A 105 -1.24 1.22 -8.40
CA PRO A 105 -0.19 0.90 -9.36
C PRO A 105 -0.70 1.04 -10.80
N ALA A 106 0.14 1.54 -11.69
CA ALA A 106 -0.06 1.45 -13.13
C ALA A 106 0.79 0.30 -13.69
N LEU A 107 0.17 -0.58 -14.49
CA LEU A 107 0.81 -1.77 -15.04
C LEU A 107 0.95 -1.68 -16.56
N ALA A 108 2.13 -2.05 -17.06
CA ALA A 108 2.43 -2.27 -18.46
C ALA A 108 3.27 -3.55 -18.62
N PRO A 109 3.41 -4.13 -19.83
CA PRO A 109 4.24 -5.32 -20.01
C PRO A 109 5.69 -5.09 -19.53
N GLY A 110 6.09 -5.81 -18.48
CA GLY A 110 7.44 -5.71 -17.89
C GLY A 110 7.72 -4.43 -17.10
N LEU A 111 6.71 -3.59 -16.85
CA LEU A 111 6.86 -2.34 -16.13
C LEU A 111 5.69 -2.12 -15.16
N MET A 112 6.01 -1.62 -13.98
CA MET A 112 5.05 -1.14 -13.01
C MET A 112 5.49 0.25 -12.56
N ALA A 113 4.54 1.17 -12.44
CA ALA A 113 4.77 2.48 -11.88
C ALA A 113 3.89 2.67 -10.64
N VAL A 114 4.47 3.15 -9.54
CA VAL A 114 3.76 3.47 -8.30
C VAL A 114 4.11 4.86 -7.80
N ALA A 115 3.07 5.59 -7.38
CA ALA A 115 3.18 6.94 -6.86
C ALA A 115 2.84 6.97 -5.36
N PRO A 116 3.85 7.12 -4.48
CA PRO A 116 3.60 7.30 -3.04
C PRO A 116 2.88 8.63 -2.76
N CYS A 117 2.47 8.86 -1.51
CA CYS A 117 1.84 10.13 -1.11
C CYS A 117 2.69 11.36 -1.51
N ARG A 118 4.02 11.19 -1.53
CA ARG A 118 4.99 12.21 -1.91
C ARG A 118 6.33 11.61 -2.31
N GLY A 119 7.17 12.43 -2.93
CA GLY A 119 8.55 12.08 -3.23
C GLY A 119 8.70 11.38 -4.59
N LYS A 120 9.64 10.43 -4.66
CA LYS A 120 9.99 9.77 -5.92
C LYS A 120 8.94 8.71 -6.29
N MET A 121 8.63 8.64 -7.58
CA MET A 121 7.91 7.49 -8.15
C MET A 121 8.87 6.32 -8.34
N TYR A 122 8.33 5.11 -8.29
CA TYR A 122 9.05 3.86 -8.53
C TYR A 122 8.48 3.16 -9.76
#